data_AF-A0A932FGS1-F1
#
_entry.id   AF-A0A932FGS1-F1
#
_cell.length_a   1.000
_cell.length_b   1.000
_cell.length_c   1.000
_cell.angle_alpha   90.00
_cell.angle_beta   90.00
_cell.angle_gamma   90.00
#
_symmetry.space_group_name_H-M   'P 1'
#
loop_
_entity.id
_entity.type
_entity.pdbx_description
1 polymer ?
#
loop_
_entity_poly.entity_id
_entity_poly.type
_entity_poly.pdbx_seq_one_letter_code
_entity_poly.pdbx_strand_id
1 'polypeptide(L)'
;MKTDVLYYGDNLEILRKYVPDASVDLVYLDPPFNSNRDYNVIFKDESGRKSDAQLLAFEDTWHWGPDAEAQYAYLTNTAQNGGRVPSTVSTIVAALRSGIGENQMMAYLVEMAVRLVELHRVLKQTGSLYLHCDPTASHYLKAEPVNPNETPCSWDY
;
A
#
# COMPACT_ATOMS: atom_id res chain seq x y z
N MET A 1 -18.38 -16.55 8.91
CA MET A 1 -18.67 -15.31 8.16
C MET A 1 -19.67 -15.64 7.06
N LYS A 2 -20.59 -14.74 6.72
CA LYS A 2 -21.56 -14.96 5.64
C LYS A 2 -20.84 -14.86 4.28
N THR A 3 -21.10 -15.80 3.37
CA THR A 3 -20.52 -15.78 2.01
C THR A 3 -21.36 -14.88 1.09
N ASP A 4 -20.76 -14.46 -0.03
CA ASP A 4 -21.45 -13.74 -1.12
C ASP A 4 -22.08 -12.41 -0.66
N VAL A 5 -21.35 -11.67 0.18
CA VAL A 5 -21.78 -10.38 0.72
C VAL A 5 -21.05 -9.24 0.03
N LEU A 6 -21.82 -8.25 -0.45
CA LEU A 6 -21.31 -6.96 -0.90
C LEU A 6 -21.51 -5.92 0.20
N TYR A 7 -20.43 -5.26 0.61
CA TYR A 7 -20.49 -4.10 1.49
C TYR A 7 -20.31 -2.83 0.67
N TYR A 8 -21.07 -1.78 1.02
CA TYR A 8 -20.96 -0.46 0.41
C TYR A 8 -20.54 0.56 1.46
N GLY A 9 -19.45 1.30 1.19
CA GLY A 9 -18.87 2.28 2.10
C GLY A 9 -17.34 2.30 2.04
N ASP A 10 -16.72 3.02 2.97
CA ASP A 10 -15.27 3.03 3.12
C ASP A 10 -14.77 1.64 3.57
N ASN A 11 -13.77 1.11 2.88
CA ASN A 11 -13.30 -0.24 3.10
C ASN A 11 -12.61 -0.42 4.47
N LEU A 12 -12.00 0.62 5.03
CA LEU A 12 -11.31 0.55 6.32
C LEU A 12 -12.34 0.39 7.44
N GLU A 13 -13.42 1.16 7.39
CA GLU A 13 -14.54 1.00 8.32
C GLU A 13 -15.19 -0.38 8.21
N ILE A 14 -15.43 -0.84 6.97
CA ILE A 14 -16.05 -2.15 6.72
C ILE A 14 -15.19 -3.28 7.31
N LEU A 15 -13.88 -3.26 7.03
CA LEU A 15 -12.93 -4.25 7.55
C LEU A 15 -12.96 -4.29 9.08
N ARG A 16 -12.97 -3.11 9.73
CA ARG A 16 -12.97 -3.00 11.20
C ARG A 16 -14.28 -3.46 11.84
N LYS A 17 -15.43 -3.17 11.22
CA LYS A 17 -16.76 -3.42 11.81
C LYS A 17 -17.27 -4.83 11.54
N TYR A 18 -17.00 -5.39 10.35
CA TYR A 18 -17.70 -6.59 9.88
C TYR A 18 -16.80 -7.80 9.62
N VAL A 19 -15.48 -7.62 9.51
CA VAL A 19 -14.57 -8.70 9.13
C VAL A 19 -13.70 -9.13 10.33
N PRO A 20 -13.87 -10.36 10.85
CA PRO A 20 -13.08 -10.85 11.98
C PRO A 20 -11.60 -11.05 11.64
N ASP A 21 -10.77 -11.04 12.67
CA ASP A 21 -9.35 -11.38 12.59
C ASP A 21 -9.17 -12.81 12.03
N ALA A 22 -8.12 -13.02 11.23
CA ALA A 22 -7.73 -14.33 10.70
C ALA A 22 -8.90 -15.16 10.12
N SER A 23 -9.79 -14.50 9.35
CA SER A 23 -11.00 -15.11 8.81
C SER A 23 -11.01 -15.22 7.29
N VAL A 24 -10.08 -14.57 6.60
CA VAL A 24 -9.98 -14.50 5.14
C VAL A 24 -8.80 -15.35 4.65
N ASP A 25 -9.05 -16.21 3.67
CA ASP A 25 -8.02 -17.04 3.01
C ASP A 25 -7.31 -16.31 1.85
N LEU A 26 -8.02 -15.40 1.18
CA LEU A 26 -7.52 -14.71 0.00
C LEU A 26 -8.04 -13.27 -0.03
N VAL A 27 -7.13 -12.32 -0.20
CA VAL A 27 -7.42 -10.92 -0.50
C VAL A 27 -6.91 -10.62 -1.91
N TYR A 28 -7.75 -10.03 -2.75
CA TYR A 28 -7.36 -9.45 -4.03
C TYR A 28 -7.61 -7.95 -4.00
N LEU A 29 -6.60 -7.16 -4.34
CA LEU A 29 -6.66 -5.69 -4.34
C LEU A 29 -6.26 -5.16 -5.71
N ASP A 30 -7.06 -4.22 -6.19
CA ASP A 30 -6.75 -3.38 -7.34
C ASP A 30 -6.96 -1.91 -6.93
N PRO A 31 -6.12 -1.37 -6.02
CA PRO A 31 -6.23 0.02 -5.63
C PRO A 31 -5.74 0.89 -6.79
N PRO A 32 -6.15 2.17 -6.85
CA PRO A 32 -5.67 3.10 -7.87
C PRO A 32 -4.16 3.33 -7.69
N PHE A 33 -3.34 2.48 -8.31
CA PHE A 33 -1.90 2.58 -8.22
C PHE A 33 -1.37 3.70 -9.10
N ASN A 34 -0.50 4.50 -8.49
CA ASN A 34 0.33 5.49 -9.15
C ASN A 34 1.57 4.83 -9.80
N SER A 35 1.38 3.69 -10.48
CA SER A 35 2.45 2.80 -10.97
C SER A 35 3.42 3.47 -11.95
N ASN A 36 3.00 4.54 -12.65
CA ASN A 36 3.87 5.33 -13.53
C ASN A 36 4.69 6.42 -12.81
N ARG A 37 4.43 6.71 -11.53
CA ARG A 37 5.14 7.73 -10.75
C ARG A 37 6.02 7.15 -9.65
N ASP A 38 5.74 5.97 -9.10
CA ASP A 38 6.51 5.48 -7.92
C ASP A 38 8.01 5.26 -8.23
N TYR A 39 8.38 5.07 -9.49
CA TYR A 39 9.79 5.18 -9.91
C TYR A 39 10.26 6.64 -10.06
N ASN A 40 9.45 7.55 -10.61
CA ASN A 40 9.91 8.89 -11.01
C ASN A 40 9.73 10.02 -9.97
N VAL A 41 8.98 9.79 -8.89
CA VAL A 41 8.77 10.84 -7.86
C VAL A 41 9.91 10.86 -6.85
N ILE A 42 10.54 9.71 -6.60
CA ILE A 42 11.76 9.61 -5.79
C ILE A 42 13.00 9.86 -6.68
N PHE A 43 12.96 9.45 -7.95
CA PHE A 43 14.00 9.72 -8.94
C PHE A 43 13.50 10.74 -9.97
N LYS A 44 13.71 12.03 -9.71
CA LYS A 44 13.55 13.05 -10.75
C LYS A 44 14.49 12.72 -11.92
N ASP A 45 13.94 12.30 -13.05
CA ASP A 45 14.65 12.24 -14.33
C ASP A 45 14.12 13.33 -15.29
N GLU A 46 15.02 13.90 -16.08
CA GLU A 46 14.99 15.20 -16.76
C GLU A 46 14.03 15.28 -17.97
N SER A 47 13.16 14.28 -18.19
CA SER A 47 12.46 14.09 -19.46
C SER A 47 10.98 14.56 -19.49
N GLY A 48 10.42 15.02 -18.36
CA GLY A 48 9.31 15.98 -18.31
C GLY A 48 7.98 15.68 -19.01
N ARG A 49 7.70 14.46 -19.51
CA ARG A 49 6.42 14.14 -20.17
C ARG A 49 5.54 13.26 -19.30
N LYS A 50 4.33 13.77 -19.03
CA LYS A 50 3.38 13.31 -18.04
C LYS A 50 2.02 13.07 -18.72
N SER A 51 1.26 12.08 -18.24
CA SER A 51 -0.14 11.86 -18.63
C SER A 51 -1.02 12.72 -17.72
N ASP A 52 -1.41 13.90 -18.19
CA ASP A 52 -2.01 14.96 -17.35
C ASP A 52 -3.29 14.54 -16.62
N ALA A 53 -4.13 13.71 -17.22
CA ALA A 53 -5.44 13.32 -16.66
C ALA A 53 -5.33 12.49 -15.37
N GLN A 54 -4.37 11.56 -15.29
CA GLN A 54 -4.17 10.72 -14.10
C GLN A 54 -3.49 11.48 -12.96
N LEU A 55 -2.66 12.47 -13.31
CA LEU A 55 -2.02 13.33 -12.32
C LEU A 55 -3.02 14.24 -11.64
N LEU A 56 -3.91 14.84 -12.43
CA LEU A 56 -5.02 15.64 -11.94
C LEU A 56 -5.93 14.80 -11.04
N ALA A 57 -6.30 13.58 -11.46
CA ALA A 57 -7.13 12.70 -10.63
C ALA A 57 -6.47 12.29 -9.31
N PHE A 58 -5.15 12.02 -9.31
CA PHE A 58 -4.41 11.72 -8.08
C PHE A 58 -4.33 12.94 -7.16
N GLU A 59 -3.95 14.09 -7.72
CA GLU A 59 -3.85 15.35 -6.99
C GLU A 59 -5.20 15.78 -6.42
N ASP A 60 -6.30 15.57 -7.15
CA ASP A 60 -7.66 15.87 -6.68
C ASP A 60 -8.12 14.93 -5.55
N THR A 61 -7.67 13.66 -5.54
CA THR A 61 -8.19 12.65 -4.61
C THR A 61 -7.50 12.68 -3.25
N TRP A 62 -6.17 12.86 -3.22
CA TRP A 62 -5.39 12.65 -2.00
C TRP A 62 -4.78 13.94 -1.49
N HIS A 63 -5.33 14.44 -0.39
CA HIS A 63 -4.81 15.63 0.29
C HIS A 63 -4.50 15.33 1.74
N TRP A 64 -3.41 15.91 2.24
CA TRP A 64 -3.18 15.90 3.68
C TRP A 64 -4.28 16.72 4.36
N GLY A 65 -5.02 16.07 5.24
CA GLY A 65 -6.19 16.63 5.92
C GLY A 65 -6.48 15.90 7.22
N PRO A 66 -7.60 16.22 7.89
CA PRO A 66 -7.94 15.64 9.18
C PRO A 66 -8.00 14.10 9.18
N ASP A 67 -8.49 13.50 8.09
CA ASP A 67 -8.58 12.04 7.97
C ASP A 67 -7.19 11.41 7.87
N ALA A 68 -6.32 11.93 6.97
CA ALA A 68 -4.94 11.46 6.85
C ALA A 68 -4.14 11.65 8.15
N GLU A 69 -4.34 12.76 8.86
CA GLU A 69 -3.73 12.99 10.18
C GLU A 69 -4.21 11.95 11.20
N ALA A 70 -5.51 11.64 11.23
CA ALA A 70 -6.06 10.62 12.12
C ALA A 70 -5.51 9.22 11.81
N GLN A 71 -5.39 8.85 10.53
CA GLN A 71 -4.80 7.59 10.12
C GLN A 71 -3.30 7.52 10.46
N TYR A 72 -2.57 8.62 10.30
CA TYR A 72 -1.17 8.71 10.70
C TYR A 72 -1.02 8.51 12.21
N ALA A 73 -1.86 9.18 13.02
CA ALA A 73 -1.86 9.03 14.46
C ALA A 73 -2.14 7.57 14.87
N TYR A 74 -3.11 6.91 14.23
CA TYR A 74 -3.38 5.48 14.45
C TYR A 74 -2.17 4.60 14.12
N LEU A 75 -1.51 4.85 12.99
CA LEU A 75 -0.34 4.09 12.54
C LEU A 75 0.88 4.27 13.44
N THR A 76 1.03 5.43 14.07
CA THR A 76 2.23 5.77 14.86
C THR A 76 2.03 5.64 16.37
N ASN A 77 0.79 5.45 16.84
CA ASN A 77 0.48 5.34 18.26
C ASN A 77 0.11 3.92 18.68
N THR A 78 1.11 3.16 19.13
CA THR A 78 0.95 1.77 19.61
C THR A 78 -0.07 1.63 20.74
N ALA A 79 -0.19 2.65 21.61
CA ALA A 79 -1.16 2.63 22.70
C ALA A 79 -2.60 2.72 22.18
N GLN A 80 -2.83 3.50 21.12
CA GLN A 80 -4.16 3.63 20.49
C GLN A 80 -4.54 2.40 19.66
N ASN A 81 -3.58 1.73 19.03
CA ASN A 81 -3.87 0.58 18.17
C ASN A 81 -3.74 -0.79 18.86
N GLY A 82 -3.44 -0.83 20.17
CA GLY A 82 -3.39 -2.08 20.94
C GLY A 82 -2.36 -3.09 20.44
N GLY A 83 -1.30 -2.61 19.78
CA GLY A 83 -0.26 -3.46 19.16
C GLY A 83 -0.65 -4.06 17.80
N ARG A 84 -1.76 -3.63 17.20
CA ARG A 84 -2.19 -4.10 15.86
C ARG A 84 -1.28 -3.64 14.75
N VAL A 85 -0.64 -2.47 14.89
CA VAL A 85 0.29 -1.95 13.89
C VAL A 85 1.70 -2.43 14.26
N PRO A 86 2.41 -3.15 13.36
CA PRO A 86 3.79 -3.53 13.61
C PRO A 86 4.69 -2.30 13.82
N SER A 87 5.59 -2.35 14.80
CA SER A 87 6.49 -1.21 15.12
C SER A 87 7.34 -0.76 13.94
N THR A 88 7.69 -1.67 13.04
CA THR A 88 8.40 -1.37 11.78
C THR A 88 7.56 -0.46 10.88
N VAL A 89 6.25 -0.72 10.76
CA VAL A 89 5.33 0.12 9.98
C VAL A 89 5.24 1.51 10.62
N SER A 90 5.04 1.59 11.94
CA SER A 90 4.99 2.87 12.67
C SER A 90 6.27 3.69 12.46
N THR A 91 7.44 3.04 12.53
CA THR A 91 8.74 3.68 12.32
C THR A 91 8.90 4.20 10.89
N ILE A 92 8.58 3.38 9.88
CA ILE A 92 8.71 3.75 8.47
C ILE A 92 7.76 4.91 8.14
N VAL A 93 6.50 4.84 8.57
CA VAL A 93 5.51 5.90 8.33
C VAL A 93 5.94 7.20 8.99
N ALA A 94 6.46 7.16 10.22
CA ALA A 94 6.98 8.34 10.89
C ALA A 94 8.19 8.95 10.15
N ALA A 95 9.14 8.11 9.71
CA ALA A 95 10.31 8.54 8.95
C ALA A 95 9.92 9.17 7.60
N LEU A 96 8.95 8.57 6.89
CA LEU A 96 8.45 9.11 5.62
C LEU A 96 7.81 10.49 5.82
N ARG A 97 6.94 10.67 6.83
CA ARG A 97 6.37 12.00 7.13
C ARG A 97 7.46 13.03 7.40
N SER A 98 8.49 12.66 8.16
CA SER A 98 9.63 13.55 8.43
C SER A 98 10.45 13.87 7.18
N GLY A 99 10.54 12.94 6.22
CA GLY A 99 11.39 13.07 5.03
C GLY A 99 10.73 13.82 3.86
N ILE A 100 9.47 13.49 3.55
CA ILE A 100 8.76 14.08 2.40
C ILE A 100 7.75 15.16 2.80
N GLY A 101 7.46 15.32 4.10
CA GLY A 101 6.49 16.28 4.62
C GLY A 101 5.03 15.89 4.35
N GLU A 102 4.14 16.81 4.70
CA GLU A 102 2.69 16.67 4.49
C GLU A 102 2.32 17.09 3.07
N ASN A 103 2.05 16.12 2.21
CA ASN A 103 1.72 16.33 0.80
C ASN A 103 0.78 15.21 0.28
N GLN A 104 0.39 15.27 -0.99
CA GLN A 104 -0.53 14.30 -1.60
C GLN A 104 0.02 12.87 -1.55
N MET A 105 1.33 12.69 -1.74
CA MET A 105 2.00 11.39 -1.63
C MET A 105 1.93 10.85 -0.21
N MET A 106 2.23 11.69 0.79
CA MET A 106 2.16 11.26 2.19
C MET A 106 0.74 10.91 2.62
N ALA A 107 -0.27 11.67 2.15
CA ALA A 107 -1.68 11.36 2.38
C ALA A 107 -2.04 9.98 1.79
N TYR A 108 -1.69 9.74 0.53
CA TYR A 108 -1.89 8.44 -0.11
C TYR A 108 -1.20 7.28 0.65
N LEU A 109 0.07 7.47 1.04
CA LEU A 109 0.84 6.44 1.75
C LEU A 109 0.20 6.05 3.09
N VAL A 110 -0.26 7.04 3.86
CA VAL A 110 -0.92 6.79 5.15
C VAL A 110 -2.27 6.10 4.95
N GLU A 111 -3.07 6.57 3.99
CA GLU A 111 -4.37 5.99 3.66
C GLU A 111 -4.23 4.54 3.18
N MET A 112 -3.20 4.22 2.40
CA MET A 112 -2.93 2.83 1.99
C MET A 112 -2.37 1.98 3.12
N ALA A 113 -1.42 2.50 3.90
CA ALA A 113 -0.79 1.76 4.99
C ALA A 113 -1.81 1.26 6.01
N VAL A 114 -2.77 2.10 6.41
CA VAL A 114 -3.80 1.69 7.40
C VAL A 114 -4.70 0.57 6.86
N ARG A 115 -5.01 0.58 5.57
CA ARG A 115 -5.79 -0.48 4.91
C ARG A 115 -4.99 -1.77 4.82
N LEU A 116 -3.71 -1.72 4.48
CA LEU A 116 -2.83 -2.89 4.47
C LEU A 116 -2.70 -3.55 5.85
N VAL A 117 -2.62 -2.74 6.92
CA VAL A 117 -2.65 -3.27 8.30
C VAL A 117 -3.95 -4.03 8.58
N GLU A 118 -5.11 -3.46 8.23
CA GLU A 118 -6.38 -4.14 8.44
C GLU A 118 -6.56 -5.38 7.55
N LEU A 119 -6.05 -5.35 6.32
CA LEU A 119 -6.07 -6.50 5.42
C LEU A 119 -5.19 -7.64 5.96
N HIS A 120 -4.03 -7.32 6.52
CA HIS A 120 -3.20 -8.29 7.21
C HIS A 120 -3.89 -8.85 8.46
N ARG A 121 -4.61 -8.04 9.24
CA ARG A 121 -5.38 -8.50 10.41
C ARG A 121 -6.43 -9.54 10.04
N VAL A 122 -7.16 -9.32 8.95
CA VAL A 122 -8.26 -10.23 8.55
C VAL A 122 -7.76 -11.49 7.86
N LEU A 123 -6.54 -11.47 7.30
CA LEU A 123 -5.93 -12.64 6.67
C LEU A 123 -5.55 -13.70 7.70
N LYS A 124 -5.82 -14.96 7.34
CA LYS A 124 -5.28 -16.12 8.06
C LYS A 124 -3.76 -16.18 7.89
N GLN A 125 -3.09 -16.90 8.80
CA GLN A 125 -1.65 -17.15 8.70
C GLN A 125 -1.24 -17.86 7.39
N THR A 126 -2.14 -18.68 6.82
CA THR A 126 -1.96 -19.36 5.53
C THR A 126 -2.60 -18.61 4.36
N GLY A 127 -3.16 -17.43 4.61
CA GLY A 127 -3.85 -16.65 3.59
C GLY A 127 -2.88 -15.88 2.71
N SER A 128 -3.34 -15.54 1.50
CA SER A 128 -2.54 -14.81 0.52
C SER A 128 -3.17 -13.47 0.16
N LEU A 129 -2.33 -12.47 -0.10
CA LEU A 129 -2.72 -11.17 -0.62
C LEU A 129 -2.16 -11.03 -2.04
N TYR A 130 -3.03 -10.81 -3.01
CA TYR A 130 -2.66 -10.48 -4.38
C TYR A 130 -2.93 -9.01 -4.63
N LEU A 131 -1.89 -8.33 -5.10
CA LEU A 131 -1.93 -6.92 -5.42
C LEU A 131 -1.76 -6.77 -6.93
N HIS A 132 -2.79 -6.25 -7.60
CA HIS A 132 -2.68 -5.93 -9.00
C HIS A 132 -1.83 -4.67 -9.16
N CYS A 133 -0.74 -4.78 -9.91
CA CYS A 133 0.06 -3.66 -10.38
C CYS A 133 0.06 -3.73 -11.92
N ASP A 134 -0.20 -2.61 -12.59
CA ASP A 134 -0.23 -2.50 -14.05
C ASP A 134 1.03 -3.15 -14.69
N PRO A 135 0.92 -3.84 -15.85
CA PRO A 135 2.03 -4.52 -16.53
C PRO A 135 3.28 -3.65 -16.81
N THR A 136 3.17 -2.32 -16.81
CA THR A 136 4.34 -1.41 -16.85
C THR A 136 5.28 -1.56 -15.64
N ALA A 137 4.84 -2.14 -14.53
CA ALA A 137 5.65 -2.40 -13.32
C ALA A 137 6.12 -3.87 -13.18
N SER A 138 5.67 -4.77 -14.07
CA SER A 138 5.92 -6.22 -13.95
C SER A 138 7.41 -6.60 -14.02
N HIS A 139 8.24 -5.81 -14.70
CA HIS A 139 9.68 -6.06 -14.83
C HIS A 139 10.46 -5.84 -13.52
N TYR A 140 9.95 -5.03 -12.59
CA TYR A 140 10.66 -4.63 -11.38
C TYR A 140 10.28 -5.42 -10.12
N LEU A 141 9.13 -6.10 -10.13
CA LEU A 141 8.60 -6.86 -9.00
C LEU A 141 8.98 -8.35 -9.02
N LYS A 142 9.81 -8.77 -9.98
CA LYS A 142 10.30 -10.15 -10.05
C LYS A 142 11.42 -10.35 -9.03
N ALA A 143 11.05 -10.64 -7.78
CA ALA A 143 11.97 -11.20 -6.81
C ALA A 143 12.18 -12.69 -7.13
N GLU A 144 13.17 -12.99 -7.97
CA GLU A 144 13.64 -14.36 -8.13
C GLU A 144 14.35 -14.79 -6.83
N PRO A 145 14.05 -15.96 -6.26
CA PRO A 145 14.86 -16.52 -5.19
C PRO A 145 16.25 -16.83 -5.76
N VAL A 146 17.26 -16.09 -5.31
CA VAL A 146 18.66 -16.42 -5.61
C VAL A 146 18.96 -17.78 -4.97
N ASN A 147 19.00 -18.83 -5.78
CA ASN A 147 19.54 -20.13 -5.39
C ASN A 147 21.07 -19.99 -5.34
N PRO A 148 21.72 -20.10 -4.17
CA PRO A 148 23.17 -19.91 -4.06
C PRO A 148 24.01 -21.01 -4.75
N ASN A 149 23.37 -22.01 -5.35
CA ASN A 149 24.04 -23.16 -5.96
C ASN A 149 24.00 -23.17 -7.51
N GLU A 150 23.50 -22.13 -8.17
CA GLU A 150 23.51 -22.06 -9.63
C GLU A 150 24.53 -21.05 -10.15
N THR A 151 25.54 -21.55 -10.86
CA THR A 151 26.51 -20.76 -11.63
C THR A 151 25.77 -19.91 -12.67
N PRO A 152 26.12 -18.62 -12.86
CA PRO A 152 25.42 -17.76 -13.82
C PRO A 152 25.78 -18.19 -15.23
N CYS A 153 24.82 -18.81 -15.93
CA CYS A 153 24.91 -19.05 -17.36
C CYS A 153 24.58 -17.74 -18.08
N SER A 154 25.50 -17.31 -18.94
CA SER A 154 25.36 -16.18 -19.85
C SER A 154 24.11 -16.32 -20.71
N TRP A 155 23.33 -15.24 -20.85
CA TRP A 155 22.51 -15.07 -22.04
C TRP A 155 22.66 -13.65 -22.58
N ASP A 156 23.23 -13.63 -23.78
CA ASP A 156 23.21 -12.53 -24.74
C ASP A 156 21.79 -12.26 -25.25
N TYR A 157 21.60 -10.99 -25.65
CA TYR A 157 20.49 -10.30 -26.32
C TYR A 157 19.33 -9.78 -25.46
#